data_AF-A0A7X6URC8-F1
#
_entry.id   AF-A0A7X6URC8-F1
#
_cell.length_a   1.000
_cell.length_b   1.000
_cell.length_c   1.000
_cell.angle_alpha   90.00
_cell.angle_beta   90.00
_cell.angle_gamma   90.00
#
_symmetry.space_group_name_H-M   'P 1'
#
loop_
_entity.id
_entity.type
_entity.pdbx_description
1 polymer ?
#
loop_
_entity_poly.entity_id
_entity_poly.type
_entity_poly.pdbx_seq_one_letter_code
_entity_poly.pdbx_strand_id
1 'polypeptide(L)'
;MYDKGLIFFLLMVAGIMLTVKIASCAEFPEPPRGVGNWPEERGTEAPRKRGDGSKIQSLGNHRAVIKVAESSDAVWVRIPWRRRDIDADKKAVLVFDSKDKQVENIVCVEINSEFGDILFQPTNGPGEYYFYYMPYTYQFIEGSGDYRLNYDPPQFTAEPDWISKNHLAHEQLTSTKWKELPRATVVEIQARTEFDRFDPMEVCATKSELSELAAKNPGQSYLLFVEDRRDPI
;
A
#
# COMPACT_ATOMS: atom_id res chain seq x y z
N MET A 1 -70.63 26.14 -11.08
CA MET A 1 -70.54 24.69 -11.31
C MET A 1 -69.18 24.27 -10.77
N TYR A 2 -69.04 23.82 -9.51
CA TYR A 2 -69.40 22.48 -9.02
C TYR A 2 -68.97 21.40 -10.05
N ASP A 3 -68.13 20.40 -9.76
CA ASP A 3 -67.74 19.80 -8.49
C ASP A 3 -66.67 18.71 -8.70
N LYS A 4 -65.96 18.33 -7.62
CA LYS A 4 -65.31 17.04 -7.30
C LYS A 4 -64.32 16.43 -8.31
N GLY A 5 -63.08 16.07 -7.97
CA GLY A 5 -62.41 15.94 -6.68
C GLY A 5 -61.22 15.01 -6.89
N LEU A 6 -60.03 15.40 -6.44
CA LEU A 6 -58.96 14.43 -6.23
C LEU A 6 -58.25 14.77 -4.93
N ILE A 7 -58.31 13.78 -4.06
CA ILE A 7 -57.97 13.80 -2.65
C ILE A 7 -56.46 13.96 -2.48
N PHE A 8 -56.10 14.87 -1.58
CA PHE A 8 -54.79 15.01 -0.95
C PHE A 8 -54.29 13.64 -0.44
N PHE A 9 -53.14 13.18 -0.93
CA PHE A 9 -52.28 12.28 -0.17
C PHE A 9 -50.93 12.96 0.03
N LEU A 10 -50.85 13.64 1.16
CA LEU A 10 -49.61 14.16 1.74
C LEU A 10 -48.79 12.97 2.24
N LEU A 11 -47.84 12.48 1.44
CA LEU A 11 -46.78 11.61 1.93
C LEU A 11 -45.51 12.45 2.05
N MET A 12 -45.38 13.09 3.22
CA MET A 12 -44.07 13.44 3.77
C MET A 12 -43.31 12.12 3.95
N VAL A 13 -42.53 11.71 2.95
CA VAL A 13 -41.43 10.79 3.20
C VAL A 13 -40.24 11.66 3.57
N ALA A 14 -39.91 11.57 4.85
CA ALA A 14 -38.79 12.22 5.49
C ALA A 14 -37.56 12.19 4.56
N GLY A 15 -36.99 13.37 4.36
CA GLY A 15 -35.70 13.53 3.72
C GLY A 15 -34.65 12.75 4.49
N ILE A 16 -34.38 11.53 4.06
CA ILE A 16 -33.04 10.97 4.13
C ILE A 16 -32.39 11.48 2.85
N MET A 17 -31.84 12.69 2.91
CA MET A 17 -30.68 12.99 2.10
C MET A 17 -29.65 11.95 2.54
N LEU A 18 -29.61 10.83 1.82
CA LEU A 18 -28.44 9.99 1.81
C LEU A 18 -27.40 10.86 1.10
N THR A 19 -26.75 11.73 1.86
CA THR A 19 -25.44 12.22 1.50
C THR A 19 -24.58 10.98 1.41
N VAL A 20 -24.55 10.38 0.22
CA VAL A 20 -23.38 9.65 -0.24
C VAL A 20 -22.29 10.70 -0.12
N LYS A 21 -21.61 10.71 1.04
CA LYS A 21 -20.25 11.21 1.09
C LYS A 21 -19.55 10.38 0.03
N ILE A 22 -19.41 10.97 -1.16
CA ILE A 22 -18.30 10.65 -2.02
C ILE A 22 -17.13 10.82 -1.05
N ALA A 23 -16.56 9.71 -0.62
CA ALA A 23 -15.35 9.71 0.19
C ALA A 23 -14.35 10.46 -0.67
N SER A 24 -14.23 11.75 -0.37
CA SER A 24 -13.22 12.63 -0.92
C SER A 24 -11.90 11.88 -0.76
N CYS A 25 -11.05 11.92 -1.79
CA CYS A 25 -9.70 11.36 -1.79
C CYS A 25 -8.82 11.76 -0.58
N ALA A 26 -9.31 12.59 0.34
CA ALA A 26 -8.63 13.12 1.52
C ALA A 26 -8.54 12.19 2.75
N GLU A 27 -8.92 10.90 2.69
CA GLU A 27 -8.89 10.03 3.89
C GLU A 27 -7.53 9.43 4.25
N PHE A 28 -6.50 9.57 3.42
CA PHE A 28 -5.15 9.04 3.69
C PHE A 28 -4.11 10.13 3.45
N PRO A 29 -3.62 10.81 4.50
CA PRO A 29 -2.57 11.82 4.32
C PRO A 29 -1.30 11.17 3.77
N GLU A 30 -0.58 11.90 2.92
CA GLU A 30 0.74 11.47 2.47
C GLU A 30 1.69 11.39 3.67
N PRO A 31 2.29 10.22 3.95
CA PRO A 31 3.23 10.06 5.05
C PRO A 31 4.57 10.72 4.69
N PRO A 32 5.34 11.17 5.69
CA PRO A 32 6.72 11.56 5.48
C PRO A 32 7.54 10.42 4.86
N ARG A 33 8.60 10.79 4.14
CA ARG A 33 9.54 9.87 3.52
C ARG A 33 10.95 10.07 4.06
N GLY A 34 11.65 8.96 4.33
CA GLY A 34 12.98 8.99 4.94
C GLY A 34 13.79 7.71 4.72
N VAL A 35 14.76 7.45 5.60
CA VAL A 35 15.72 6.34 5.48
C VAL A 35 15.69 5.49 6.74
N GLY A 36 15.51 4.17 6.58
CA GLY A 36 15.24 3.25 7.71
C GLY A 36 16.42 2.38 8.17
N ASN A 37 17.46 2.22 7.35
CA ASN A 37 18.67 1.45 7.67
C ASN A 37 18.41 0.00 8.15
N TRP A 38 18.11 -0.91 7.21
CA TRP A 38 18.06 -2.37 7.44
C TRP A 38 19.07 -3.10 6.56
N PRO A 39 19.51 -4.31 6.94
CA PRO A 39 20.44 -5.08 6.12
C PRO A 39 19.82 -5.43 4.76
N GLU A 40 20.63 -5.36 3.71
CA GLU A 40 20.19 -5.73 2.36
C GLU A 40 19.82 -7.21 2.25
N GLU A 41 20.55 -8.05 2.96
CA GLU A 41 20.41 -9.51 2.93
C GLU A 41 19.66 -10.01 4.17
N ARG A 42 18.72 -10.93 3.97
CA ARG A 42 17.99 -11.59 5.05
C ARG A 42 18.83 -12.73 5.66
N GLY A 43 19.04 -12.68 6.98
CA GLY A 43 19.60 -13.81 7.73
C GLY A 43 21.09 -14.09 7.51
N THR A 44 21.88 -13.12 7.07
CA THR A 44 23.34 -13.26 6.97
C THR A 44 24.07 -12.37 7.98
N GLU A 45 24.80 -13.00 8.90
CA GLU A 45 25.80 -12.33 9.76
C GLU A 45 27.14 -12.09 9.03
N ALA A 46 27.32 -12.65 7.82
CA ALA A 46 28.55 -12.55 7.05
C ALA A 46 28.29 -12.31 5.55
N PRO A 47 29.11 -11.45 4.89
CA PRO A 47 28.96 -11.17 3.47
C PRO A 47 29.25 -12.42 2.63
N ARG A 48 28.31 -12.82 1.76
CA ARG A 48 28.52 -13.93 0.82
C ARG A 48 29.51 -13.52 -0.28
N LYS A 49 30.29 -14.49 -0.77
CA LYS A 49 31.32 -14.23 -1.79
C LYS A 49 30.65 -14.10 -3.16
N ARG A 50 30.98 -13.01 -3.86
CA ARG A 50 30.61 -12.82 -5.27
C ARG A 50 31.10 -14.02 -6.10
N GLY A 51 30.19 -14.63 -6.87
CA GLY A 51 30.50 -15.71 -7.82
C GLY A 51 30.27 -17.13 -7.31
N ASP A 52 29.77 -17.34 -6.09
CA ASP A 52 29.40 -18.68 -5.60
C ASP A 52 28.06 -19.20 -6.15
N GLY A 53 27.36 -18.39 -6.95
CA GLY A 53 26.06 -18.72 -7.53
C GLY A 53 24.93 -18.82 -6.50
N SER A 54 25.14 -18.41 -5.25
CA SER A 54 24.11 -18.48 -4.21
C SER A 54 22.99 -17.46 -4.46
N LYS A 55 21.76 -17.87 -4.17
CA LYS A 55 20.60 -16.97 -4.16
C LYS A 55 20.56 -16.24 -2.82
N ILE A 56 20.47 -14.91 -2.88
CA ILE A 56 20.42 -14.03 -1.72
C ILE A 56 19.03 -13.40 -1.67
N GLN A 57 18.36 -13.55 -0.54
CA GLN A 57 17.03 -12.97 -0.31
C GLN A 57 17.18 -11.61 0.34
N SER A 58 16.44 -10.63 -0.15
CA SER A 58 16.35 -9.29 0.40
C SER A 58 14.95 -9.03 0.94
N LEU A 59 14.83 -8.10 1.89
CA LEU A 59 13.55 -7.50 2.24
C LEU A 59 13.12 -6.44 1.20
N GLY A 60 14.00 -6.09 0.26
CA GLY A 60 13.78 -5.02 -0.69
C GLY A 60 14.34 -3.69 -0.17
N ASN A 61 14.19 -2.67 -1.01
CA ASN A 61 14.78 -1.35 -0.77
C ASN A 61 13.83 -0.37 -0.10
N HIS A 62 12.57 -0.77 0.15
CA HIS A 62 11.57 0.10 0.72
C HIS A 62 10.70 -0.60 1.76
N ARG A 63 10.26 0.17 2.77
CA ARG A 63 9.26 -0.26 3.74
C ARG A 63 8.32 0.86 4.14
N ALA A 64 7.11 0.51 4.58
CA ALA A 64 6.24 1.42 5.32
C ALA A 64 6.27 1.07 6.82
N VAL A 65 6.40 2.10 7.65
CA VAL A 65 6.29 1.99 9.11
C VAL A 65 4.84 2.23 9.48
N ILE A 66 4.20 1.23 10.07
CA ILE A 66 2.78 1.22 10.38
C ILE A 66 2.59 1.20 11.89
N LYS A 67 1.76 2.10 12.41
CA LYS A 67 1.36 2.13 13.83
C LYS A 67 -0.02 1.52 14.02
N VAL A 68 -0.08 0.51 14.88
CA VAL A 68 -1.30 -0.09 15.42
C VAL A 68 -1.53 0.51 16.82
N ALA A 69 -2.66 1.19 17.00
CA ALA A 69 -2.97 1.89 18.24
C ALA A 69 -3.58 0.98 19.32
N GLU A 70 -4.38 0.01 18.90
CA GLU A 70 -5.21 -0.82 19.78
C GLU A 70 -5.06 -2.29 19.45
N SER A 71 -5.31 -3.16 20.44
CA SER A 71 -5.26 -4.60 20.25
C SER A 71 -6.50 -5.03 19.48
N SER A 72 -6.29 -5.73 18.37
CA SER A 72 -7.35 -6.31 17.54
C SER A 72 -6.84 -7.60 16.91
N ASP A 73 -7.75 -8.52 16.57
CA ASP A 73 -7.40 -9.75 15.87
C ASP A 73 -7.08 -9.51 14.38
N ALA A 74 -7.66 -8.46 13.79
CA ALA A 74 -7.36 -8.01 12.44
C ALA A 74 -7.41 -6.48 12.38
N VAL A 75 -6.50 -5.89 11.61
CA VAL A 75 -6.46 -4.45 11.39
C VAL A 75 -6.30 -4.17 9.89
N TRP A 76 -6.78 -3.01 9.46
CA TRP A 76 -6.64 -2.53 8.09
C TRP A 76 -5.66 -1.36 8.02
N VAL A 77 -4.75 -1.41 7.05
CA VAL A 77 -3.94 -0.27 6.64
C VAL A 77 -4.07 -0.03 5.14
N ARG A 78 -4.12 1.25 4.74
CA ARG A 78 -3.84 1.65 3.37
C ARG A 78 -2.50 2.36 3.31
N ILE A 79 -1.60 1.86 2.48
CA ILE A 79 -0.24 2.39 2.30
C ILE A 79 -0.19 3.18 0.98
N PRO A 80 -0.06 4.52 0.99
CA PRO A 80 0.03 5.33 -0.23
C PRO A 80 1.48 5.37 -0.74
N TRP A 81 2.01 4.23 -1.17
CA TRP A 81 3.45 4.11 -1.50
C TRP A 81 3.89 4.86 -2.75
N ARG A 82 3.00 5.10 -3.72
CA ARG A 82 3.30 5.75 -5.02
C ARG A 82 4.48 5.11 -5.75
N ARG A 83 4.36 3.82 -6.00
CA ARG A 83 5.27 2.95 -6.71
C ARG A 83 5.25 3.18 -8.23
N ARG A 84 6.43 3.21 -8.85
CA ARG A 84 6.60 3.33 -10.31
C ARG A 84 6.51 2.00 -11.06
N ASP A 85 6.74 0.88 -10.38
CA ASP A 85 6.83 -0.42 -11.02
C ASP A 85 5.49 -0.88 -11.61
N ILE A 86 5.57 -1.57 -12.75
CA ILE A 86 4.44 -2.25 -13.37
C ILE A 86 4.09 -3.50 -12.56
N ASP A 87 2.82 -3.94 -12.59
CA ASP A 87 2.36 -5.16 -11.91
C ASP A 87 2.71 -5.18 -10.42
N ALA A 88 2.34 -4.11 -9.71
CA ALA A 88 2.60 -3.97 -8.28
C ALA A 88 2.00 -5.12 -7.45
N ASP A 89 0.85 -5.64 -7.91
CA ASP A 89 0.09 -6.76 -7.37
C ASP A 89 0.80 -8.12 -7.51
N LYS A 90 1.75 -8.24 -8.43
CA LYS A 90 2.55 -9.46 -8.64
C LYS A 90 3.82 -9.51 -7.78
N LYS A 91 3.95 -8.63 -6.79
CA LYS A 91 5.12 -8.57 -5.89
C LYS A 91 4.68 -8.70 -4.45
N ALA A 92 5.45 -9.46 -3.67
CA ALA A 92 5.15 -9.67 -2.26
C ALA A 92 5.20 -8.37 -1.43
N VAL A 93 4.47 -8.43 -0.32
CA VAL A 93 4.63 -7.54 0.83
C VAL A 93 4.91 -8.43 2.03
N LEU A 94 6.02 -8.17 2.73
CA LEU A 94 6.41 -8.90 3.93
C LEU A 94 6.20 -8.02 5.14
N VAL A 95 5.56 -8.54 6.18
CA VAL A 95 5.21 -7.78 7.37
C VAL A 95 5.94 -8.34 8.57
N PHE A 96 6.59 -7.47 9.33
CA PHE A 96 7.30 -7.82 10.56
C PHE A 96 6.84 -6.91 11.70
N ASP A 97 6.84 -7.44 12.92
CA ASP A 97 6.68 -6.62 14.12
C ASP A 97 8.00 -5.92 14.50
N SER A 98 7.94 -5.09 15.55
CA SER A 98 9.12 -4.41 16.11
C SER A 98 10.23 -5.32 16.65
N LYS A 99 10.01 -6.63 16.75
CA LYS A 99 10.93 -7.64 17.26
C LYS A 99 11.42 -8.59 16.16
N ASP A 100 11.30 -8.17 14.90
CA ASP A 100 11.67 -8.93 13.71
C ASP A 100 10.93 -10.27 13.55
N LYS A 101 9.75 -10.42 14.18
CA LYS A 101 8.88 -11.58 13.96
C LYS A 101 7.98 -11.33 12.76
N GLN A 102 8.03 -12.23 11.79
CA GLN A 102 7.15 -12.19 10.62
C GLN A 102 5.69 -12.39 11.02
N VAL A 103 4.81 -11.58 10.44
CA VAL A 103 3.35 -11.74 10.54
C VAL A 103 2.90 -12.59 9.34
N GLU A 104 2.40 -13.78 9.61
CA GLU A 104 1.94 -14.70 8.56
C GLU A 104 0.51 -14.39 8.11
N ASN A 105 -0.34 -13.94 9.03
CA ASN A 105 -1.74 -13.64 8.74
C ASN A 105 -1.88 -12.26 8.08
N ILE A 106 -1.79 -12.25 6.74
CA ILE A 106 -1.90 -11.09 5.87
C ILE A 106 -2.88 -11.40 4.72
N VAL A 107 -3.75 -10.46 4.39
CA VAL A 107 -4.60 -10.47 3.22
C VAL A 107 -4.45 -9.13 2.48
N CYS A 108 -3.97 -9.18 1.24
CA CYS A 108 -3.90 -8.04 0.35
C CYS A 108 -5.24 -7.90 -0.40
N VAL A 109 -5.98 -6.83 -0.15
CA VAL A 109 -7.30 -6.60 -0.78
C VAL A 109 -7.14 -5.92 -2.14
N GLU A 110 -6.33 -4.87 -2.19
CA GLU A 110 -6.02 -4.13 -3.41
C GLU A 110 -4.57 -3.70 -3.36
N ILE A 111 -3.82 -3.95 -4.43
CA ILE A 111 -2.42 -3.55 -4.57
C ILE A 111 -2.28 -2.94 -5.95
N ASN A 112 -1.88 -1.67 -6.02
CA ASN A 112 -1.60 -0.98 -7.27
C ASN A 112 -0.40 -0.04 -7.10
N SER A 113 -0.07 0.73 -8.15
CA SER A 113 1.03 1.68 -8.12
C SER A 113 0.82 2.82 -7.11
N GLU A 114 -0.41 3.27 -6.87
CA GLU A 114 -0.70 4.40 -5.99
C GLU A 114 -0.72 3.98 -4.51
N PHE A 115 -1.41 2.89 -4.20
CA PHE A 115 -1.60 2.41 -2.84
C PHE A 115 -1.74 0.89 -2.73
N GLY A 116 -1.70 0.40 -1.49
CA GLY A 116 -2.11 -0.95 -1.13
C GLY A 116 -3.02 -0.98 0.09
N ASP A 117 -4.16 -1.66 -0.01
CA ASP A 117 -5.03 -2.02 1.12
C ASP A 117 -4.68 -3.41 1.63
N ILE A 118 -4.19 -3.46 2.86
CA ILE A 118 -3.70 -4.68 3.48
C ILE A 118 -4.36 -4.88 4.84
N LEU A 119 -4.85 -6.10 5.05
CA LEU A 119 -5.40 -6.58 6.30
C LEU A 119 -4.38 -7.50 6.94
N PHE A 120 -4.11 -7.34 8.24
CA PHE A 120 -3.14 -8.20 8.91
C PHE A 120 -3.48 -8.44 10.38
N GLN A 121 -2.92 -9.50 10.95
CA GLN A 121 -3.03 -9.81 12.37
C GLN A 121 -1.86 -9.19 13.16
N PRO A 122 -2.07 -8.21 14.04
CA PRO A 122 -1.02 -7.65 14.86
C PRO A 122 -0.70 -8.57 16.05
N THR A 123 0.02 -9.68 15.81
CA THR A 123 0.25 -10.74 16.82
C THR A 123 1.02 -10.28 18.07
N ASN A 124 1.81 -9.21 17.99
CA ASN A 124 2.50 -8.56 19.10
C ASN A 124 1.70 -7.37 19.71
N GLY A 125 0.42 -7.22 19.37
CA GLY A 125 -0.48 -6.20 19.90
C GLY A 125 -0.22 -4.79 19.36
N PRO A 126 -0.64 -3.73 20.09
CA PRO A 126 -0.35 -2.35 19.72
C PRO A 126 1.16 -2.11 19.58
N GLY A 127 1.57 -1.40 18.54
CA GLY A 127 2.98 -1.21 18.26
C GLY A 127 3.27 -0.80 16.83
N GLU A 128 4.55 -0.82 16.49
CA GLU A 128 5.03 -0.59 15.14
C GLU A 128 5.22 -1.90 14.39
N TYR A 129 4.85 -1.86 13.12
CA TYR A 129 4.97 -2.93 12.17
C TYR A 129 5.65 -2.41 10.90
N TYR A 130 6.48 -3.23 10.29
CA TYR A 130 7.28 -2.88 9.13
C TYR A 130 6.80 -3.67 7.92
N PHE A 131 6.31 -2.95 6.92
CA PHE A 131 5.77 -3.51 5.68
C PHE A 131 6.79 -3.31 4.59
N TYR A 132 7.60 -4.34 4.35
CA TYR A 132 8.57 -4.36 3.28
C TYR A 132 7.90 -4.72 1.97
N TYR A 133 8.11 -3.94 0.92
CA TYR A 133 7.49 -4.16 -0.39
C TYR A 133 8.55 -4.21 -1.49
N MET A 134 8.23 -4.95 -2.55
CA MET A 134 9.20 -5.34 -3.58
C MET A 134 10.43 -6.08 -3.02
N PRO A 135 10.25 -7.07 -2.11
CA PRO A 135 11.35 -7.95 -1.76
C PRO A 135 11.83 -8.67 -3.02
N TYR A 136 13.14 -8.90 -3.09
CA TYR A 136 13.75 -9.54 -4.24
C TYR A 136 14.79 -10.56 -3.82
N THR A 137 14.95 -11.54 -4.68
CA THR A 137 16.05 -12.49 -4.66
C THR A 137 17.02 -12.13 -5.77
N TYR A 138 18.31 -12.00 -5.47
CA TYR A 138 19.35 -11.83 -6.48
C TYR A 138 20.39 -12.96 -6.45
N GLN A 139 21.00 -13.20 -7.60
CA GLN A 139 22.02 -14.24 -7.80
C GLN A 139 23.12 -13.70 -8.71
N PHE A 140 24.36 -13.75 -8.24
CA PHE A 140 25.52 -13.42 -9.08
C PHE A 140 25.69 -14.46 -10.20
N ILE A 141 25.93 -13.98 -11.41
CA ILE A 141 26.22 -14.82 -12.56
C ILE A 141 27.72 -15.11 -12.55
N GLU A 142 28.07 -16.40 -12.47
CA GLU A 142 29.46 -16.84 -12.45
C GLU A 142 30.19 -16.38 -13.73
N GLY A 143 31.36 -15.77 -13.56
CA GLY A 143 32.22 -15.33 -14.65
C GLY A 143 31.81 -14.04 -15.39
N SER A 144 30.67 -13.39 -15.06
CA SER A 144 30.22 -12.21 -15.80
C SER A 144 30.16 -10.88 -15.03
N GLY A 145 30.46 -10.87 -13.73
CA GLY A 145 30.38 -9.66 -12.90
C GLY A 145 28.96 -9.10 -12.70
N ASP A 146 27.97 -9.73 -13.33
CA ASP A 146 26.56 -9.35 -13.40
C ASP A 146 25.72 -10.17 -12.38
N TYR A 147 24.46 -9.80 -12.20
CA TYR A 147 23.52 -10.49 -11.34
C TYR A 147 22.12 -10.58 -11.95
N ARG A 148 21.37 -11.62 -11.60
CA ARG A 148 19.94 -11.74 -11.90
C ARG A 148 19.15 -11.34 -10.68
N LEU A 149 18.22 -10.40 -10.83
CA LEU A 149 17.28 -9.98 -9.78
C LEU A 149 15.87 -10.42 -10.15
N ASN A 150 15.17 -11.02 -9.19
CA ASN A 150 13.77 -11.42 -9.31
C ASN A 150 13.01 -10.93 -8.09
N TYR A 151 11.90 -10.22 -8.30
CA TYR A 151 10.99 -9.88 -7.20
C TYR A 151 10.26 -11.13 -6.72
N ASP A 152 10.08 -11.24 -5.40
CA ASP A 152 9.35 -12.37 -4.83
C ASP A 152 7.85 -12.23 -5.14
N PRO A 153 7.16 -13.32 -5.54
CA PRO A 153 5.74 -13.30 -5.86
C PRO A 153 4.88 -13.16 -4.59
N PRO A 154 3.61 -12.75 -4.69
CA PRO A 154 2.70 -12.63 -3.56
C PRO A 154 2.60 -13.94 -2.76
N GLN A 155 2.50 -13.80 -1.44
CA GLN A 155 2.40 -14.93 -0.52
C GLN A 155 1.00 -14.97 0.09
N PHE A 156 0.41 -16.18 0.15
CA PHE A 156 -0.90 -16.43 0.74
C PHE A 156 -0.73 -17.26 2.01
N THR A 157 -0.22 -16.63 3.06
CA THR A 157 0.22 -17.26 4.32
C THR A 157 -0.86 -17.25 5.40
N ALA A 158 -1.98 -16.57 5.18
CA ALA A 158 -3.03 -16.44 6.17
C ALA A 158 -3.74 -17.77 6.47
N GLU A 159 -3.86 -18.08 7.76
CA GLU A 159 -4.55 -19.27 8.25
C GLU A 159 -6.05 -19.22 7.90
N PRO A 160 -6.63 -20.32 7.39
CA PRO A 160 -8.05 -20.36 7.03
C PRO A 160 -9.00 -20.00 8.18
N ASP A 161 -8.65 -20.40 9.41
CA ASP A 161 -9.46 -20.11 10.60
C ASP A 161 -9.46 -18.61 10.91
N TRP A 162 -8.33 -17.92 10.77
CA TRP A 162 -8.23 -16.48 10.95
C TRP A 162 -9.02 -15.72 9.87
N ILE A 163 -8.92 -16.17 8.61
CA ILE A 163 -9.71 -15.62 7.50
C ILE A 163 -11.21 -15.75 7.78
N SER A 164 -11.68 -16.93 8.18
CA SER A 164 -13.09 -17.19 8.45
C SER A 164 -13.62 -16.36 9.62
N LYS A 165 -12.87 -16.34 10.73
CA LYS A 165 -13.20 -15.60 11.96
C LYS A 165 -13.33 -14.10 11.72
N ASN A 166 -12.49 -13.53 10.87
CA ASN A 166 -12.49 -12.09 10.56
C ASN A 166 -13.27 -11.74 9.29
N HIS A 167 -13.96 -12.70 8.68
CA HIS A 167 -14.78 -12.51 7.47
C HIS A 167 -13.98 -11.96 6.27
N LEU A 168 -12.77 -12.51 6.06
CA LEU A 168 -11.81 -12.06 5.04
C LEU A 168 -11.74 -12.99 3.82
N ALA A 169 -12.73 -13.87 3.63
CA ALA A 169 -12.78 -14.72 2.45
C ALA A 169 -12.97 -13.89 1.18
N HIS A 170 -12.53 -14.41 0.02
CA HIS A 170 -12.53 -13.67 -1.23
C HIS A 170 -13.91 -13.07 -1.59
N GLU A 171 -14.99 -13.82 -1.35
CA GLU A 171 -16.36 -13.36 -1.60
C GLU A 171 -16.72 -12.16 -0.70
N GLN A 172 -16.19 -12.10 0.52
CA GLN A 172 -16.47 -11.06 1.50
C GLN A 172 -15.64 -9.79 1.25
N LEU A 173 -14.46 -9.92 0.64
CA LEU A 173 -13.60 -8.80 0.24
C LEU A 173 -14.23 -7.92 -0.86
N THR A 174 -15.21 -8.45 -1.60
CA THR A 174 -15.98 -7.66 -2.58
C THR A 174 -16.90 -6.62 -1.93
N SER A 175 -17.22 -6.80 -0.63
CA SER A 175 -17.96 -5.81 0.16
C SER A 175 -17.02 -4.74 0.72
N THR A 176 -17.55 -3.64 1.25
CA THR A 176 -16.75 -2.63 1.96
C THR A 176 -16.63 -2.91 3.47
N LYS A 177 -17.14 -4.03 3.98
CA LYS A 177 -17.20 -4.31 5.42
C LYS A 177 -15.82 -4.42 6.08
N TRP A 178 -14.83 -4.91 5.36
CA TRP A 178 -13.45 -4.97 5.86
C TRP A 178 -12.87 -3.59 6.19
N LYS A 179 -13.44 -2.50 5.64
CA LYS A 179 -13.06 -1.12 5.99
C LYS A 179 -13.53 -0.70 7.38
N GLU A 180 -14.41 -1.48 8.02
CA GLU A 180 -14.86 -1.28 9.40
C GLU A 180 -13.88 -1.88 10.42
N LEU A 181 -12.88 -2.64 9.98
CA LEU A 181 -11.82 -3.13 10.85
C LEU A 181 -11.05 -1.96 11.50
N PRO A 182 -10.50 -2.14 12.71
CA PRO A 182 -9.65 -1.14 13.34
C PRO A 182 -8.52 -0.72 12.40
N ARG A 183 -8.36 0.60 12.28
CA ARG A 183 -7.47 1.21 11.31
C ARG A 183 -6.07 1.41 11.90
N ALA A 184 -5.07 0.90 11.20
CA ALA A 184 -3.67 1.23 11.44
C ALA A 184 -3.26 2.45 10.59
N THR A 185 -2.21 3.15 11.02
CA THR A 185 -1.77 4.40 10.41
C THR A 185 -0.36 4.26 9.83
N VAL A 186 -0.12 4.85 8.67
CA VAL A 186 1.23 4.92 8.09
C VAL A 186 1.95 6.08 8.75
N VAL A 187 3.03 5.76 9.47
CA VAL A 187 3.88 6.74 10.16
C VAL A 187 4.87 7.36 9.18
N GLU A 188 5.51 6.52 8.37
CA GLU A 188 6.57 6.92 7.45
C GLU A 188 6.74 5.88 6.34
N ILE A 189 7.18 6.30 5.17
CA ILE A 189 7.73 5.40 4.15
C ILE A 189 9.24 5.59 4.09
N GLN A 190 9.98 4.51 4.25
CA GLN A 190 11.43 4.54 4.33
C GLN A 190 12.04 3.83 3.12
N ALA A 191 13.10 4.41 2.57
CA ALA A 191 14.06 3.71 1.75
C ALA A 191 15.16 3.08 2.62
N ARG A 192 15.84 2.06 2.11
CA ARG A 192 16.93 1.41 2.84
C ARG A 192 18.11 2.35 3.03
N THR A 193 18.50 3.05 1.96
CA THR A 193 19.58 4.05 1.92
C THR A 193 19.12 5.31 1.16
N GLU A 194 19.89 6.40 1.23
CA GLU A 194 19.64 7.61 0.43
C GLU A 194 19.64 7.32 -1.09
N PHE A 195 20.50 6.41 -1.55
CA PHE A 195 20.55 6.01 -2.95
C PHE A 195 19.29 5.29 -3.42
N ASP A 196 18.63 4.57 -2.50
CA ASP A 196 17.43 3.79 -2.81
C ASP A 196 16.15 4.64 -2.84
N ARG A 197 16.20 5.93 -2.47
CA ARG A 197 15.00 6.77 -2.33
C ARG A 197 14.32 7.03 -3.67
N PHE A 198 13.00 6.87 -3.67
CA PHE A 198 12.17 7.38 -4.75
C PHE A 198 11.96 8.89 -4.67
N ASP A 199 11.82 9.45 -3.47
CA ASP A 199 11.53 10.87 -3.34
C ASP A 199 12.80 11.73 -3.39
N PRO A 200 12.72 12.94 -3.98
CA PRO A 200 11.51 13.59 -4.48
C PRO A 200 11.12 13.27 -5.93
N MET A 201 11.97 12.61 -6.72
CA MET A 201 11.84 12.60 -8.19
C MET A 201 11.01 11.45 -8.78
N GLU A 202 10.95 10.30 -8.12
CA GLU A 202 10.27 9.09 -8.59
C GLU A 202 8.93 8.80 -7.90
N VAL A 203 8.28 9.85 -7.37
CA VAL A 203 6.95 9.75 -6.76
C VAL A 203 5.87 9.92 -7.84
N CYS A 204 5.16 8.84 -8.16
CA CYS A 204 4.12 8.88 -9.18
C CYS A 204 2.90 9.71 -8.76
N ALA A 205 2.36 10.50 -9.70
CA ALA A 205 1.09 11.19 -9.52
C ALA A 205 -0.07 10.18 -9.48
N THR A 206 -1.01 10.41 -8.58
CA THR A 206 -2.25 9.64 -8.46
C THR A 206 -3.25 10.00 -9.55
N LYS A 207 -4.17 9.09 -9.86
CA LYS A 207 -5.32 9.39 -10.75
C LYS A 207 -6.13 10.59 -10.28
N SER A 208 -6.26 10.80 -8.96
CA SER A 208 -6.95 11.96 -8.40
C SER A 208 -6.20 13.25 -8.70
N GLU A 209 -4.89 13.30 -8.44
CA GLU A 209 -4.06 14.47 -8.73
C GLU A 209 -4.07 14.81 -10.23
N LEU A 210 -4.00 13.80 -11.10
CA LEU A 210 -4.11 13.98 -12.55
C LEU A 210 -5.48 14.52 -12.96
N SER A 211 -6.56 14.00 -12.37
CA SER A 211 -7.93 14.46 -12.64
C SER A 211 -8.14 15.90 -12.16
N GLU A 212 -7.62 16.25 -10.97
CA GLU A 212 -7.65 17.60 -10.43
C GLU A 212 -6.83 18.58 -11.26
N LEU A 213 -5.64 18.16 -11.72
CA LEU A 213 -4.79 18.96 -12.60
C LEU A 213 -5.50 19.23 -13.93
N ALA A 214 -6.14 18.24 -14.53
CA ALA A 214 -6.93 18.39 -15.74
C ALA A 214 -8.14 19.31 -15.53
N ALA A 215 -8.87 19.14 -14.42
CA ALA A 215 -10.03 19.96 -14.08
C ALA A 215 -9.66 21.44 -13.84
N LYS A 216 -8.46 21.72 -13.33
CA LYS A 216 -7.92 23.08 -13.16
C LYS A 216 -7.53 23.76 -14.48
N ASN A 217 -7.37 23.00 -15.57
CA ASN A 217 -6.91 23.50 -16.87
C ASN A 217 -7.86 23.11 -18.01
N PRO A 218 -9.16 23.49 -17.94
CA PRO A 218 -10.13 23.10 -18.95
C PRO A 218 -9.78 23.72 -20.32
N GLY A 219 -9.95 22.94 -21.39
CA GLY A 219 -9.74 23.39 -22.76
C GLY A 219 -8.29 23.48 -23.22
N GLN A 220 -7.32 23.14 -22.36
CA GLN A 220 -5.91 23.02 -22.76
C GLN A 220 -5.65 21.66 -23.40
N SER A 221 -5.12 21.64 -24.62
CA SER A 221 -4.77 20.38 -25.32
C SER A 221 -3.51 19.72 -24.75
N TYR A 222 -2.66 20.49 -24.08
CA TYR A 222 -1.44 20.02 -23.40
C TYR A 222 -1.03 20.99 -22.30
N LEU A 223 -0.24 20.50 -21.34
CA LEU A 223 0.40 21.29 -20.29
C LEU A 223 1.91 21.23 -20.48
N LEU A 224 2.59 22.36 -20.35
CA LEU A 224 4.05 22.45 -20.43
C LEU A 224 4.62 22.58 -19.02
N PHE A 225 5.49 21.65 -18.66
CA PHE A 225 6.29 21.70 -17.43
C PHE A 225 7.73 22.01 -17.83
N VAL A 226 8.24 23.12 -17.35
CA VAL A 226 9.65 23.47 -17.56
C VAL A 226 10.48 22.73 -16.52
N GLU A 227 11.48 21.99 -17.00
CA GLU A 227 12.46 21.36 -16.13
C GLU A 227 13.44 22.42 -15.61
N ASP A 228 13.66 22.41 -14.30
CA ASP A 228 14.68 23.22 -13.68
C ASP A 228 16.04 22.52 -13.77
N ARG A 229 16.97 23.09 -14.53
CA ARG A 229 18.30 22.51 -14.76
C ARG A 229 19.30 22.77 -13.64
N ARG A 230 18.86 23.27 -12.47
CA ARG A 230 19.73 23.42 -11.31
C ARG A 230 20.29 22.07 -10.84
N ASP A 231 19.54 20.98 -11.03
CA ASP A 231 19.96 19.60 -10.75
C ASP A 231 19.62 18.69 -11.95
N PRO A 232 20.45 18.69 -13.01
CA PRO A 232 20.14 17.97 -14.25
C PRO A 232 20.27 16.44 -14.07
N ILE A 233 19.36 15.72 -14.73
CA ILE A 233 19.33 14.25 -14.85
C ILE A 233 20.31 13.72 -15.91
#